data_AF-X5UUM7-F1
#
_entry.id   AF-X5UUM7-F1
#
_cell.length_a   1.000
_cell.length_b   1.000
_cell.length_c   1.000
_cell.angle_alpha   90.00
_cell.angle_beta   90.00
_cell.angle_gamma   90.00
#
_symmetry.space_group_name_H-M   'P 1'
#
loop_
_entity.id
_entity.type
_entity.pdbx_description
1 polymer ?
#
loop_
_entity_poly.entity_id
_entity_poly.type
_entity_poly.pdbx_seq_one_letter_code
_entity_poly.pdbx_strand_id
1 'polypeptide(L)'
;MKSALAIADRAALVSLKLLVALNALFFLSFLVALLLAMGKAHAEAPACAGADLLSALQKEDPAAYARIETEAAATLNGKGLLWKLEKSGEKPSFLFGTMHMTDPRVTTLPPAARKAYDAAGTIIIETTDVLDKQKMMEAMLKEPELMMFTDNTTLSSLLSPEDAAVVNKGLDARGIPPASVSKMKPWLLSAMVALPVCEVARQAGGAPVLDVKLAQDAKALGKPVEGLETAASQLHAMASLPLAFHIKGLVETLKLGDKINDINETMIVLYQRGDTGTFWPLLRSISPDEDDDAGYAEFDRTMITGRNKVMADQAAPILAKGNAFMAVGAMHLPGPEGLVEDFRKAGYTVTAVD
;
A
#
# COMPACT_ATOMS: atom_id res chain seq x y z
N MET A 1 -13.01 -73.79 19.71
CA MET A 1 -13.29 -72.65 18.79
C MET A 1 -14.08 -71.51 19.43
N LYS A 2 -15.17 -71.74 20.18
CA LYS A 2 -15.98 -70.65 20.77
C LYS A 2 -15.24 -69.76 21.81
N SER A 3 -14.34 -70.33 22.61
CA SER A 3 -13.57 -69.58 23.63
C SER A 3 -12.52 -68.65 23.02
N ALA A 4 -11.80 -69.10 21.99
CA ALA A 4 -10.79 -68.30 21.30
C ALA A 4 -11.40 -67.08 20.59
N LEU A 5 -12.58 -67.25 19.97
CA LEU A 5 -13.33 -66.15 19.35
C LEU A 5 -13.79 -65.11 20.38
N ALA A 6 -14.29 -65.55 21.54
CA ALA A 6 -14.72 -64.64 22.61
C ALA A 6 -13.55 -63.84 23.23
N ILE A 7 -12.36 -64.44 23.31
CA ILE A 7 -11.14 -63.77 23.78
C ILE A 7 -10.66 -62.75 22.74
N ALA A 8 -10.64 -63.13 21.45
CA ALA A 8 -10.27 -62.23 20.36
C ALA A 8 -11.20 -61.02 20.26
N ASP A 9 -12.52 -61.22 20.43
CA ASP A 9 -13.50 -60.15 20.36
C ASP A 9 -13.40 -59.17 21.54
N ARG A 10 -13.16 -59.69 22.76
CA ARG A 10 -12.85 -58.84 23.92
C ARG A 10 -11.55 -58.07 23.75
N ALA A 11 -10.50 -58.69 23.20
CA ALA A 11 -9.24 -58.03 22.92
C ALA A 11 -9.41 -56.94 21.85
N ALA A 12 -10.18 -57.19 20.80
CA ALA A 12 -10.47 -56.22 19.75
C ALA A 12 -11.25 -55.00 20.30
N LEU A 13 -12.26 -55.23 21.14
CA LEU A 13 -13.03 -54.16 21.78
C LEU A 13 -12.15 -53.30 22.70
N VAL A 14 -11.26 -53.92 23.47
CA VAL A 14 -10.31 -53.20 24.34
C VAL A 14 -9.31 -52.41 23.51
N SER A 15 -8.75 -52.99 22.44
CA SER A 15 -7.85 -52.31 21.51
C SER A 15 -8.52 -51.12 20.83
N LEU A 16 -9.78 -51.24 20.41
CA LEU A 16 -10.53 -50.14 19.79
C LEU A 16 -10.79 -49.00 20.79
N LYS A 17 -11.14 -49.33 22.04
CA LYS A 17 -11.29 -48.34 23.12
C LYS A 17 -9.98 -47.62 23.43
N LEU A 18 -8.86 -48.34 23.44
CA LEU A 18 -7.53 -47.75 23.62
C LEU A 18 -7.16 -46.83 22.45
N LEU A 19 -7.48 -47.22 21.22
CA LEU A 19 -7.23 -46.40 20.03
C LEU A 19 -8.04 -45.10 20.06
N VAL A 20 -9.31 -45.17 20.46
CA VAL A 20 -10.18 -43.99 20.62
C VAL A 20 -9.65 -43.08 21.74
N ALA A 21 -9.26 -43.65 22.89
CA ALA A 21 -8.69 -42.90 24.00
C ALA A 21 -7.37 -42.20 23.61
N LEU A 22 -6.52 -42.88 22.84
CA LEU A 22 -5.27 -42.32 22.33
C LEU A 22 -5.52 -41.15 21.36
N ASN A 23 -6.46 -41.28 20.42
CA ASN A 23 -6.83 -40.19 19.51
C ASN A 23 -7.45 -39.00 20.25
N ALA A 24 -8.27 -39.25 21.26
CA ALA A 24 -8.84 -38.19 22.11
C ALA A 24 -7.74 -37.46 22.90
N LEU A 25 -6.74 -38.19 23.41
CA LEU A 25 -5.57 -37.60 24.07
C LEU A 25 -4.72 -36.76 23.10
N PHE A 26 -4.50 -37.24 21.87
CA PHE A 26 -3.82 -36.46 20.83
C PHE A 26 -4.59 -35.17 20.51
N PHE A 27 -5.91 -35.25 20.32
CA PHE A 27 -6.75 -34.09 20.06
C PHE A 27 -6.74 -33.10 21.23
N LEU A 28 -6.84 -33.56 22.48
CA LEU A 28 -6.71 -32.69 23.65
C LEU A 28 -5.33 -32.05 23.74
N SER A 29 -4.26 -32.80 23.48
CA SER A 29 -2.89 -32.28 23.51
C SER A 29 -2.68 -31.21 22.43
N PHE A 30 -3.29 -31.39 21.24
CA PHE A 30 -3.29 -30.42 20.17
C PHE A 30 -4.07 -29.16 20.56
N LEU A 31 -5.25 -29.28 21.18
CA LEU A 31 -6.01 -28.14 21.68
C LEU A 31 -5.26 -27.37 22.78
N VAL A 32 -4.60 -28.07 23.70
CA VAL A 32 -3.78 -27.45 24.75
C VAL A 32 -2.57 -26.73 24.13
N ALA A 33 -1.90 -27.35 23.14
CA ALA A 33 -0.82 -26.70 22.41
C ALA A 33 -1.30 -25.45 21.65
N LEU A 34 -2.47 -25.50 21.02
CA LEU A 34 -3.12 -24.36 20.37
C LEU A 34 -3.45 -23.24 21.37
N LEU A 35 -4.03 -23.57 22.52
CA LEU A 35 -4.35 -22.60 23.58
C LEU A 35 -3.07 -21.95 24.15
N LEU A 36 -2.02 -22.74 24.38
CA LEU A 36 -0.72 -22.23 24.82
C LEU A 36 0.00 -21.39 23.75
N ALA A 37 -0.19 -21.72 22.47
CA ALA A 37 0.31 -20.93 21.34
C ALA A 37 -0.46 -19.61 21.18
N MET A 38 -1.79 -19.62 21.38
CA MET A 38 -2.63 -18.42 21.33
C MET A 38 -2.39 -17.48 22.51
N GLY A 39 -1.99 -17.98 23.69
CA GLY A 39 -1.64 -17.16 24.84
C GLY A 39 -0.39 -16.28 24.65
N LYS A 40 0.44 -16.55 23.63
CA LYS A 40 1.62 -15.74 23.26
C LYS A 40 1.36 -14.77 22.10
N ALA A 41 0.15 -14.77 21.52
CA ALA A 41 -0.17 -13.98 20.33
C ALA A 41 -0.72 -12.57 20.63
N HIS A 42 -0.67 -12.12 21.89
CA HIS A 42 -0.77 -10.69 22.23
C HIS A 42 0.63 -10.12 22.41
N ALA A 43 1.47 -10.21 21.38
CA ALA A 43 2.55 -9.23 21.28
C ALA A 43 1.88 -7.87 21.06
N GLU A 44 2.20 -6.87 21.87
CA GLU A 44 1.86 -5.48 21.54
C GLU A 44 2.28 -5.22 20.10
N ALA A 45 1.40 -4.62 19.30
CA ALA A 45 1.74 -4.29 17.92
C ALA A 45 3.05 -3.49 17.94
N PRO A 46 4.07 -3.89 17.17
CA PRO A 46 5.37 -3.23 17.22
C PRO A 46 5.17 -1.74 16.99
N ALA A 47 5.80 -0.91 17.82
CA ALA A 47 5.69 0.53 17.66
C ALA A 47 6.26 0.95 16.30
N CYS A 48 5.55 1.81 15.58
CA CYS A 48 6.11 2.48 14.43
C CYS A 48 7.16 3.47 14.93
N ALA A 49 8.43 3.12 14.74
CA ALA A 49 9.57 3.97 15.08
C ALA A 49 10.42 4.14 13.82
N GLY A 50 10.72 5.39 13.49
CA GLY A 50 11.64 5.80 12.43
C GLY A 50 12.14 7.21 12.75
N ALA A 51 13.23 7.61 12.12
CA ALA A 51 13.78 8.96 12.18
C ALA A 51 13.48 9.72 10.89
N ASP A 52 13.23 11.02 11.00
CA ASP A 52 13.17 11.92 9.85
C ASP A 52 14.56 12.05 9.21
N LEU A 53 14.72 11.44 8.04
CA LEU A 53 15.97 11.39 7.29
C LEU A 53 16.40 12.77 6.80
N LEU A 54 15.47 13.68 6.50
CA LEU A 54 15.84 15.03 6.04
C LEU A 54 16.50 15.83 7.15
N SER A 55 16.02 15.67 8.38
CA SER A 55 16.62 16.29 9.56
C SER A 55 18.04 15.77 9.84
N ALA A 56 18.32 14.50 9.55
CA ALA A 56 19.67 13.93 9.63
C ALA A 56 20.55 14.41 8.46
N LEU A 57 20.03 14.33 7.23
CA LEU A 57 20.73 14.71 6.01
C LEU A 57 21.18 16.18 6.02
N GLN A 58 20.37 17.08 6.57
CA GLN A 58 20.75 18.49 6.73
C GLN A 58 22.06 18.68 7.52
N LYS A 59 22.38 17.77 8.43
CA LYS A 59 23.61 17.82 9.25
C LYS A 59 24.75 17.02 8.63
N GLU A 60 24.43 15.85 8.07
CA GLU A 60 25.41 14.88 7.59
C GLU A 60 25.89 15.19 6.15
N ASP A 61 24.97 15.57 5.27
CA ASP A 61 25.25 16.01 3.90
C ASP A 61 24.37 17.22 3.52
N PRO A 62 24.79 18.44 3.93
CA PRO A 62 24.06 19.67 3.59
C PRO A 62 23.93 19.92 2.09
N ALA A 63 24.85 19.39 1.28
CA ALA A 63 24.82 19.56 -0.17
C ALA A 63 23.72 18.69 -0.79
N ALA A 64 23.57 17.43 -0.36
CA ALA A 64 22.45 16.58 -0.76
C ALA A 64 21.11 17.15 -0.31
N TYR A 65 21.02 17.61 0.94
CA TYR A 65 19.82 18.30 1.45
C TYR A 65 19.45 19.51 0.58
N ALA A 66 20.42 20.36 0.23
CA ALA A 66 20.18 21.53 -0.61
C ALA A 66 19.72 21.18 -2.03
N ARG A 67 20.21 20.06 -2.61
CA ARG A 67 19.73 19.57 -3.93
C ARG A 67 18.27 19.14 -3.85
N ILE A 68 17.91 18.33 -2.85
CA ILE A 68 16.54 17.89 -2.61
C ILE A 68 15.59 19.07 -2.46
N GLU A 69 15.95 20.05 -1.63
CA GLU A 69 15.12 21.25 -1.41
C GLU A 69 14.98 22.10 -2.68
N THR A 70 16.05 22.21 -3.49
CA THR A 70 16.01 22.95 -4.76
C THR A 70 15.07 22.28 -5.77
N GLU A 71 15.16 20.96 -5.92
CA GLU A 71 14.28 20.19 -6.79
C GLU A 71 12.82 20.23 -6.30
N ALA A 72 12.61 20.10 -4.99
CA ALA A 72 11.28 20.19 -4.38
C ALA A 72 10.66 21.58 -4.61
N ALA A 73 11.44 22.66 -4.44
CA ALA A 73 10.98 24.02 -4.70
C ALA A 73 10.68 24.30 -6.19
N ALA A 74 11.37 23.61 -7.10
CA ALA A 74 11.11 23.69 -8.53
C ALA A 74 9.86 22.89 -8.96
N THR A 75 9.35 22.01 -8.10
CA THR A 75 8.19 21.18 -8.40
C THR A 75 6.90 22.00 -8.34
N LEU A 76 6.27 22.22 -9.50
CA LEU A 76 4.98 22.90 -9.61
C LEU A 76 3.94 22.26 -8.69
N ASN A 77 3.22 23.08 -7.93
CA ASN A 77 2.20 22.62 -6.98
C ASN A 77 2.72 21.57 -5.97
N GLY A 78 4.02 21.58 -5.66
CA GLY A 78 4.67 20.66 -4.72
C GLY A 78 4.41 20.95 -3.23
N LYS A 79 3.53 21.92 -2.92
CA LYS A 79 3.14 22.31 -1.57
C LYS A 79 1.62 22.33 -1.46
N GLY A 80 1.09 21.69 -0.42
CA GLY A 80 -0.34 21.63 -0.09
C GLY A 80 -0.99 20.30 -0.47
N LEU A 81 -1.85 19.81 0.43
CA LEU A 81 -2.64 18.59 0.20
C LEU A 81 -4.06 18.87 -0.29
N LEU A 82 -4.62 20.05 0.01
CA LEU A 82 -6.00 20.40 -0.30
C LEU A 82 -6.05 21.51 -1.34
N TRP A 83 -6.82 21.28 -2.39
CA TRP A 83 -6.99 22.20 -3.50
C TRP A 83 -8.48 22.41 -3.74
N LYS A 84 -8.91 23.66 -3.80
CA LYS A 84 -10.29 24.04 -4.14
C LYS A 84 -10.41 24.22 -5.65
N LEU A 85 -11.41 23.58 -6.24
CA LEU A 85 -11.73 23.60 -7.67
C LEU A 85 -13.00 24.40 -7.87
N GLU A 86 -12.91 25.49 -8.64
CA GLU A 86 -14.03 26.39 -8.91
C GLU A 86 -14.21 26.60 -10.40
N LYS A 87 -15.47 26.55 -10.84
CA LYS A 87 -15.86 26.85 -12.21
C LYS A 87 -17.22 27.55 -12.21
N SER A 88 -17.39 28.53 -13.09
CA SER A 88 -18.60 29.36 -13.10
C SER A 88 -19.85 28.51 -13.32
N GLY A 89 -20.85 28.68 -12.44
CA GLY A 89 -22.11 27.93 -12.48
C GLY A 89 -22.09 26.59 -11.72
N GLU A 90 -20.94 26.17 -11.18
CA GLU A 90 -20.79 24.92 -10.43
C GLU A 90 -20.55 25.21 -8.94
N LYS A 91 -21.03 24.33 -8.06
CA LYS A 91 -20.63 24.39 -6.64
C LYS A 91 -19.16 23.97 -6.53
N PRO A 92 -18.32 24.66 -5.72
CA PRO A 92 -16.93 24.28 -5.55
C PRO A 92 -16.77 22.81 -5.17
N SER A 93 -15.75 22.18 -5.74
CA SER A 93 -15.29 20.85 -5.36
C SER A 93 -13.89 20.96 -4.77
N PHE A 94 -13.39 19.88 -4.19
CA PHE A 94 -12.06 19.83 -3.59
C PHE A 94 -11.29 18.61 -4.08
N LEU A 95 -10.01 18.78 -4.34
CA LEU A 95 -9.03 17.73 -4.60
C LEU A 95 -8.13 17.62 -3.36
N PHE A 96 -7.99 16.41 -2.82
CA PHE A 96 -7.23 16.13 -1.62
C PHE A 96 -6.23 14.99 -1.87
N GLY A 97 -4.97 15.24 -1.51
CA GLY A 97 -3.89 14.27 -1.56
C GLY A 97 -3.93 13.30 -0.38
N THR A 98 -4.10 12.01 -0.63
CA THR A 98 -4.07 10.94 0.36
C THR A 98 -2.71 10.24 0.42
N MET A 99 -2.50 9.46 1.47
CA MET A 99 -1.37 8.54 1.58
C MET A 99 -1.91 7.20 2.10
N HIS A 100 -1.45 6.11 1.48
CA HIS A 100 -1.92 4.74 1.76
C HIS A 100 -1.35 4.17 3.05
N MET A 101 -1.62 4.82 4.18
CA MET A 101 -1.08 4.49 5.50
C MET A 101 -2.20 4.50 6.56
N THR A 102 -2.06 3.63 7.56
CA THR A 102 -2.95 3.58 8.73
C THR A 102 -2.50 4.53 9.85
N ASP A 103 -1.37 5.23 9.70
CA ASP A 103 -0.86 6.14 10.72
C ASP A 103 -1.90 7.24 11.07
N PRO A 104 -2.20 7.48 12.35
CA PRO A 104 -3.13 8.54 12.78
C PRO A 104 -2.80 9.93 12.25
N ARG A 105 -1.51 10.23 12.02
CA ARG A 105 -1.04 11.48 11.42
C ARG A 105 -1.46 11.65 9.97
N VAL A 106 -1.72 10.54 9.28
CA VAL A 106 -2.22 10.48 7.90
C VAL A 106 -3.75 10.36 7.89
N THR A 107 -4.31 9.45 8.69
CA THR A 107 -5.76 9.16 8.68
C THR A 107 -6.61 10.27 9.31
N THR A 108 -6.00 11.20 10.03
CA THR A 108 -6.67 12.40 10.56
C THR A 108 -6.58 13.54 9.54
N LEU A 109 -7.71 13.85 8.89
CA LEU A 109 -7.78 14.99 7.98
C LEU A 109 -7.47 16.31 8.70
N PRO A 110 -6.66 17.21 8.09
CA PRO A 110 -6.54 18.59 8.54
C PRO A 110 -7.91 19.28 8.63
N PRO A 111 -8.10 20.28 9.52
CA PRO A 111 -9.40 20.93 9.73
C PRO A 111 -10.08 21.44 8.45
N ALA A 112 -9.31 22.03 7.53
CA ALA A 112 -9.84 22.50 6.24
C ALA A 112 -10.34 21.34 5.37
N ALA A 113 -9.57 20.25 5.29
CA ALA A 113 -9.94 19.05 4.54
C ALA A 113 -11.15 18.34 5.16
N ARG A 114 -11.22 18.26 6.49
CA ARG A 114 -12.40 17.75 7.21
C ARG A 114 -13.65 18.55 6.87
N LYS A 115 -13.57 19.89 6.94
CA LYS A 115 -14.69 20.77 6.61
C LYS A 115 -15.15 20.59 5.15
N ALA A 116 -14.22 20.50 4.21
CA ALA A 116 -14.51 20.26 2.80
C ALA A 116 -15.18 18.89 2.59
N TYR A 117 -14.63 17.84 3.20
CA TYR A 117 -15.16 16.49 3.15
C TYR A 117 -16.59 16.40 3.73
N ASP A 118 -16.82 17.05 4.87
CA ASP A 118 -18.12 17.06 5.54
C ASP A 118 -19.19 17.80 4.72
N ALA A 119 -18.80 18.91 4.06
CA ALA A 119 -19.68 19.70 3.21
C ALA A 119 -19.98 19.05 1.83
N ALA A 120 -19.07 18.20 1.34
CA ALA A 120 -19.21 17.57 0.04
C ALA A 120 -20.43 16.63 -0.03
N GLY A 121 -21.13 16.69 -1.16
CA GLY A 121 -22.27 15.83 -1.47
C GLY A 121 -21.88 14.50 -2.10
N THR A 122 -20.73 14.45 -2.78
CA THR A 122 -20.18 13.24 -3.41
C THR A 122 -18.72 13.09 -3.01
N ILE A 123 -18.31 11.87 -2.69
CA ILE A 123 -16.90 11.52 -2.46
C ILE A 123 -16.38 10.78 -3.68
N ILE A 124 -15.25 11.22 -4.22
CA ILE A 124 -14.57 10.57 -5.32
C ILE A 124 -13.28 9.97 -4.75
N ILE A 125 -13.01 8.71 -5.06
CA ILE A 125 -11.77 8.01 -4.71
C ILE A 125 -11.15 7.37 -5.95
N GLU A 126 -9.90 6.92 -5.87
CA GLU A 126 -9.25 6.24 -6.99
C GLU A 126 -10.03 5.00 -7.43
N THR A 127 -10.40 4.11 -6.51
CA THR A 127 -11.20 2.94 -6.85
C THR A 127 -12.17 2.54 -5.75
N THR A 128 -13.42 2.27 -6.12
CA THR A 128 -14.46 1.79 -5.17
C THR A 128 -14.34 0.31 -4.86
N ASP A 129 -13.50 -0.41 -5.59
CA ASP A 129 -13.26 -1.84 -5.37
C ASP A 129 -12.66 -2.08 -3.97
N VAL A 130 -11.93 -1.11 -3.39
CA VAL A 130 -11.42 -1.20 -2.01
C VAL A 130 -12.51 -1.35 -0.94
N LEU A 131 -13.75 -0.99 -1.26
CA LEU A 131 -14.91 -1.15 -0.37
C LEU A 131 -15.53 -2.54 -0.44
N ASP A 132 -15.09 -3.37 -1.37
CA ASP A 132 -15.65 -4.68 -1.66
C ASP A 132 -14.53 -5.71 -1.79
N LYS A 133 -14.26 -6.40 -0.67
CA LYS A 133 -13.23 -7.45 -0.60
C LYS A 133 -13.46 -8.54 -1.64
N GLN A 134 -14.72 -8.80 -2.02
CA GLN A 134 -15.03 -9.82 -3.01
C GLN A 134 -14.63 -9.35 -4.40
N LYS A 135 -14.94 -8.11 -4.78
CA LYS A 135 -14.46 -7.53 -6.05
C LYS A 135 -12.93 -7.48 -6.13
N MET A 136 -12.26 -7.10 -5.05
CA MET A 136 -10.79 -7.15 -5.00
C MET A 136 -10.29 -8.57 -5.25
N MET A 137 -10.85 -9.57 -4.57
CA MET A 137 -10.49 -10.98 -4.78
C MET A 137 -10.81 -11.47 -6.20
N GLU A 138 -11.94 -11.06 -6.77
CA GLU A 138 -12.33 -11.39 -8.14
C GLU A 138 -11.36 -10.80 -9.16
N ALA A 139 -10.94 -9.53 -8.99
CA ALA A 139 -9.90 -8.92 -9.82
C ALA A 139 -8.59 -9.71 -9.74
N MET A 140 -8.24 -10.19 -8.54
CA MET A 140 -7.04 -11.01 -8.33
C MET A 140 -7.11 -12.41 -8.95
N LEU A 141 -8.29 -13.04 -8.92
CA LEU A 141 -8.49 -14.41 -9.42
C LEU A 141 -8.74 -14.47 -10.93
N LYS A 142 -9.26 -13.40 -11.53
CA LYS A 142 -9.58 -13.35 -12.96
C LYS A 142 -8.31 -13.32 -13.82
N GLU A 143 -7.30 -12.59 -13.37
CA GLU A 143 -6.02 -12.37 -14.06
C GLU A 143 -4.86 -12.63 -13.08
N PRO A 144 -4.71 -13.89 -12.59
CA PRO A 144 -3.71 -14.22 -11.58
C PRO A 144 -2.28 -13.93 -12.03
N GLU A 145 -2.04 -13.92 -13.35
CA GLU A 145 -0.76 -13.57 -13.95
C GLU A 145 -0.32 -12.13 -13.66
N LEU A 146 -1.20 -11.21 -13.25
CA LEU A 146 -0.81 -9.85 -12.88
C LEU A 146 0.01 -9.81 -11.58
N MET A 147 -0.22 -10.76 -10.67
CA MET A 147 0.45 -10.84 -9.36
C MET A 147 1.31 -12.08 -9.18
N MET A 148 1.06 -13.16 -9.93
CA MET A 148 1.72 -14.45 -9.78
C MET A 148 2.34 -14.91 -11.10
N PHE A 149 3.42 -15.68 -11.03
CA PHE A 149 3.89 -16.50 -12.13
C PHE A 149 2.99 -17.73 -12.26
N THR A 150 2.35 -17.88 -13.42
CA THR A 150 1.43 -18.99 -13.73
C THR A 150 2.10 -20.11 -14.54
N ASP A 151 3.37 -19.93 -14.89
CA ASP A 151 4.23 -20.89 -15.58
C ASP A 151 5.25 -21.52 -14.61
N ASN A 152 6.35 -22.07 -15.13
CA ASN A 152 7.43 -22.64 -14.32
C ASN A 152 8.38 -21.59 -13.72
N THR A 153 8.21 -20.30 -14.05
CA THR A 153 9.03 -19.22 -13.50
C THR A 153 8.85 -19.13 -12.00
N THR A 154 9.93 -18.86 -11.29
CA THR A 154 9.95 -18.60 -9.85
C THR A 154 10.73 -17.32 -9.60
N LEU A 155 10.50 -16.68 -8.46
CA LEU A 155 11.31 -15.54 -8.04
C LEU A 155 12.80 -15.90 -8.07
N SER A 156 13.19 -17.04 -7.47
CA SER A 156 14.57 -17.50 -7.43
C SER A 156 15.21 -17.76 -8.80
N SER A 157 14.44 -18.16 -9.81
CA SER A 157 15.00 -18.38 -11.16
C SER A 157 15.35 -17.10 -11.91
N LEU A 158 14.93 -15.94 -11.40
CA LEU A 158 15.16 -14.63 -11.99
C LEU A 158 16.29 -13.84 -11.31
N LEU A 159 16.78 -14.31 -10.16
CA LEU A 159 17.76 -13.60 -9.35
C LEU A 159 19.18 -14.07 -9.68
N SER A 160 20.12 -13.13 -9.69
CA SER A 160 21.54 -13.46 -9.62
C SER A 160 21.85 -14.13 -8.26
N PRO A 161 22.97 -14.86 -8.12
CA PRO A 161 23.36 -15.42 -6.81
C PRO A 161 23.49 -14.36 -5.71
N GLU A 162 23.94 -13.15 -6.05
CA GLU A 162 24.04 -12.02 -5.12
C GLU A 162 22.66 -11.53 -4.70
N ASP A 163 21.77 -11.28 -5.66
CA ASP A 163 20.41 -10.82 -5.38
C ASP A 163 19.60 -11.86 -4.60
N ALA A 164 19.79 -13.16 -4.91
CA ALA A 164 19.18 -14.24 -4.16
C ALA A 164 19.59 -14.23 -2.68
N ALA A 165 20.85 -13.91 -2.37
CA ALA A 165 21.31 -13.79 -0.99
C ALA A 165 20.66 -12.59 -0.28
N VAL A 166 20.55 -11.44 -0.95
CA VAL A 166 19.84 -10.25 -0.43
C VAL A 166 18.36 -10.57 -0.18
N VAL A 167 17.69 -11.17 -1.16
CA VAL A 167 16.26 -11.49 -1.08
C VAL A 167 16.00 -12.47 0.04
N ASN A 168 16.72 -13.59 0.09
CA ASN A 168 16.53 -14.60 1.14
C ASN A 168 16.76 -14.01 2.54
N LYS A 169 17.84 -13.25 2.75
CA LYS A 169 18.12 -12.60 4.03
C LYS A 169 16.99 -11.64 4.45
N GLY A 170 16.49 -10.85 3.51
CA GLY A 170 15.44 -9.86 3.77
C GLY A 170 14.06 -10.49 4.02
N LEU A 171 13.77 -11.63 3.40
CA LEU A 171 12.58 -12.45 3.68
C LEU A 171 12.69 -13.13 5.05
N ASP A 172 13.85 -13.71 5.37
CA ASP A 172 14.11 -14.37 6.65
C ASP A 172 13.97 -13.39 7.83
N ALA A 173 14.47 -12.16 7.69
CA ALA A 173 14.34 -11.10 8.69
C ALA A 173 12.87 -10.72 9.00
N ARG A 174 11.97 -10.96 8.04
CA ARG A 174 10.52 -10.72 8.17
C ARG A 174 9.74 -12.00 8.46
N GLY A 175 10.43 -13.14 8.63
CA GLY A 175 9.80 -14.44 8.86
C GLY A 175 8.97 -14.96 7.67
N ILE A 176 9.28 -14.52 6.45
CA ILE A 176 8.57 -14.93 5.22
C ILE A 176 9.32 -16.12 4.61
N PRO A 177 8.76 -17.35 4.58
CA PRO A 177 9.45 -18.48 3.98
C PRO A 177 9.56 -18.30 2.45
N PRO A 178 10.74 -18.44 1.81
CA PRO A 178 10.90 -18.24 0.37
C PRO A 178 9.94 -19.08 -0.49
N ALA A 179 9.61 -20.29 -0.06
CA ALA A 179 8.66 -21.16 -0.74
C ALA A 179 7.25 -20.55 -0.85
N SER A 180 6.80 -19.80 0.18
CA SER A 180 5.47 -19.18 0.24
C SER A 180 5.27 -18.05 -0.77
N VAL A 181 6.38 -17.44 -1.20
CA VAL A 181 6.41 -16.30 -2.12
C VAL A 181 7.04 -16.66 -3.48
N SER A 182 7.39 -17.92 -3.69
CA SER A 182 8.15 -18.39 -4.87
C SER A 182 7.49 -18.07 -6.20
N LYS A 183 6.15 -18.00 -6.23
CA LYS A 183 5.34 -17.67 -7.41
C LYS A 183 4.85 -16.22 -7.44
N MET A 184 5.08 -15.43 -6.40
CA MET A 184 4.69 -14.03 -6.41
C MET A 184 5.60 -13.22 -7.35
N LYS A 185 5.01 -12.27 -8.08
CA LYS A 185 5.78 -11.32 -8.88
C LYS A 185 6.58 -10.38 -7.98
N PRO A 186 7.78 -9.94 -8.39
CA PRO A 186 8.67 -9.18 -7.52
C PRO A 186 8.09 -7.84 -7.03
N TRP A 187 7.26 -7.17 -7.83
CA TRP A 187 6.62 -5.91 -7.44
C TRP A 187 5.69 -6.05 -6.24
N LEU A 188 4.99 -7.19 -6.13
CA LEU A 188 4.09 -7.47 -5.02
C LEU A 188 4.90 -7.64 -3.72
N LEU A 189 6.01 -8.37 -3.80
CA LEU A 189 6.93 -8.48 -2.66
C LEU A 189 7.54 -7.15 -2.30
N SER A 190 7.93 -6.34 -3.29
CA SER A 190 8.48 -5.00 -3.05
C SER A 190 7.47 -4.14 -2.27
N ALA A 191 6.21 -4.12 -2.69
CA ALA A 191 5.14 -3.42 -1.97
C ALA A 191 4.96 -3.95 -0.53
N MET A 192 5.03 -5.27 -0.33
CA MET A 192 4.92 -5.87 1.01
C MET A 192 6.11 -5.51 1.91
N VAL A 193 7.33 -5.52 1.39
CA VAL A 193 8.55 -5.32 2.19
C VAL A 193 8.92 -3.84 2.38
N ALA A 194 8.33 -2.95 1.58
CA ALA A 194 8.40 -1.50 1.71
C ALA A 194 7.57 -0.95 2.89
N LEU A 195 6.64 -1.74 3.44
CA LEU A 195 5.86 -1.36 4.61
C LEU A 195 6.61 -1.69 5.91
N PRO A 196 6.66 -0.77 6.88
CA PRO A 196 7.13 -1.06 8.24
C PRO A 196 6.33 -2.21 8.86
N VAL A 197 6.97 -3.04 9.68
CA VAL A 197 6.30 -4.17 10.37
C VAL A 197 5.10 -3.71 11.20
N CYS A 198 5.20 -2.52 11.81
CA CYS A 198 4.10 -1.93 12.56
C CYS A 198 2.87 -1.59 11.70
N GLU A 199 3.09 -1.15 10.45
CA GLU A 199 2.03 -0.80 9.51
C GLU A 199 1.33 -2.07 9.04
N VAL A 200 2.10 -3.13 8.73
CA VAL A 200 1.56 -4.46 8.45
C VAL A 200 0.71 -4.97 9.63
N ALA A 201 1.19 -4.80 10.87
CA ALA A 201 0.44 -5.20 12.07
C ALA A 201 -0.86 -4.41 12.26
N ARG A 202 -0.86 -3.08 12.01
CA ARG A 202 -2.07 -2.24 12.07
C ARG A 202 -3.10 -2.66 11.03
N GLN A 203 -2.67 -2.86 9.78
CA GLN A 203 -3.55 -3.32 8.70
C GLN A 203 -4.11 -4.72 8.98
N ALA A 204 -3.29 -5.66 9.46
CA ALA A 204 -3.74 -6.98 9.89
C ALA A 204 -4.74 -6.93 11.07
N GLY A 205 -4.59 -5.93 11.95
CA GLY A 205 -5.54 -5.60 13.01
C GLY A 205 -6.83 -4.93 12.52
N GLY A 206 -6.97 -4.66 11.22
CA GLY A 206 -8.16 -4.10 10.59
C GLY A 206 -8.21 -2.56 10.54
N ALA A 207 -7.12 -1.87 10.87
CA ALA A 207 -7.05 -0.42 10.68
C ALA A 207 -7.09 -0.09 9.18
N PRO A 208 -8.02 0.77 8.72
CA PRO A 208 -8.08 1.18 7.32
C PRO A 208 -7.05 2.28 7.04
N VAL A 209 -6.38 2.19 5.89
CA VAL A 209 -5.65 3.32 5.30
C VAL A 209 -6.60 4.48 4.97
N LEU A 210 -6.07 5.69 4.81
CA LEU A 210 -6.88 6.90 4.65
C LEU A 210 -7.92 6.81 3.51
N ASP A 211 -7.54 6.30 2.34
CA ASP A 211 -8.44 6.18 1.17
C ASP A 211 -9.68 5.34 1.51
N VAL A 212 -9.44 4.18 2.10
CA VAL A 212 -10.48 3.24 2.52
C VAL A 212 -11.32 3.85 3.63
N LYS A 213 -10.69 4.53 4.58
CA LYS A 213 -11.37 5.20 5.68
C LYS A 213 -12.35 6.27 5.15
N LEU A 214 -11.90 7.14 4.25
CA LEU A 214 -12.75 8.19 3.66
C LEU A 214 -13.93 7.59 2.91
N ALA A 215 -13.72 6.47 2.21
CA ALA A 215 -14.76 5.78 1.48
C ALA A 215 -15.78 5.09 2.41
N GLN A 216 -15.31 4.47 3.50
CA GLN A 216 -16.15 3.85 4.53
C GLN A 216 -16.98 4.89 5.29
N ASP A 217 -16.34 5.99 5.72
CA ASP A 217 -17.00 7.11 6.40
C ASP A 217 -18.11 7.70 5.49
N ALA A 218 -17.85 7.84 4.19
CA ALA A 218 -18.80 8.38 3.22
C ALA A 218 -20.05 7.49 3.10
N LYS A 219 -19.85 6.17 2.98
CA LYS A 219 -20.94 5.19 2.98
C LYS A 219 -21.74 5.22 4.28
N ALA A 220 -21.07 5.30 5.43
CA ALA A 220 -21.73 5.38 6.73
C ALA A 220 -22.60 6.65 6.86
N LEU A 221 -22.19 7.74 6.21
CA LEU A 221 -22.93 9.01 6.13
C LEU A 221 -23.98 9.05 4.99
N GLY A 222 -24.13 7.97 4.22
CA GLY A 222 -25.06 7.91 3.09
C GLY A 222 -24.66 8.77 1.90
N LYS A 223 -23.40 9.20 1.81
CA LYS A 223 -22.87 9.96 0.66
C LYS A 223 -22.55 9.00 -0.49
N PRO A 224 -22.91 9.35 -1.75
CA PRO A 224 -22.41 8.65 -2.93
C PRO A 224 -20.89 8.61 -2.95
N VAL A 225 -20.34 7.44 -3.28
CA VAL A 225 -18.89 7.23 -3.48
C VAL A 225 -18.67 6.76 -4.91
N GLU A 226 -17.90 7.54 -5.66
CA GLU A 226 -17.55 7.27 -7.06
C GLU A 226 -16.07 6.88 -7.17
N GLY A 227 -15.75 5.98 -8.10
CA GLY A 227 -14.38 5.54 -8.38
C GLY A 227 -13.91 6.05 -9.73
N LEU A 228 -12.65 6.47 -9.81
CA LEU A 228 -12.04 6.95 -11.07
C LEU A 228 -11.42 5.81 -11.90
N GLU A 229 -11.08 4.72 -11.23
CA GLU A 229 -10.38 3.56 -11.78
C GLU A 229 -10.93 2.27 -11.16
N THR A 230 -10.49 1.14 -11.71
CA THR A 230 -10.73 -0.20 -11.16
C THR A 230 -9.46 -0.74 -10.52
N ALA A 231 -9.58 -1.66 -9.57
CA ALA A 231 -8.42 -2.36 -9.04
C ALA A 231 -7.65 -3.08 -10.15
N ALA A 232 -8.36 -3.69 -11.11
CA ALA A 232 -7.75 -4.35 -12.26
C ALA A 232 -6.91 -3.39 -13.12
N SER A 233 -7.38 -2.17 -13.40
CA SER A 233 -6.61 -1.20 -14.20
C SER A 233 -5.33 -0.76 -13.48
N GLN A 234 -5.35 -0.62 -12.15
CA GLN A 234 -4.14 -0.32 -11.37
C GLN A 234 -3.15 -1.50 -11.37
N LEU A 235 -3.65 -2.74 -11.26
CA LEU A 235 -2.83 -3.94 -11.37
C LEU A 235 -2.19 -4.09 -12.76
N HIS A 236 -2.93 -3.79 -13.83
CA HIS A 236 -2.41 -3.78 -15.20
C HIS A 236 -1.31 -2.74 -15.37
N ALA A 237 -1.49 -1.52 -14.85
CA ALA A 237 -0.47 -0.48 -14.90
C ALA A 237 0.83 -0.95 -14.23
N MET A 238 0.76 -1.47 -13.00
CA MET A 238 1.94 -2.01 -12.30
C MET A 238 2.56 -3.19 -13.05
N ALA A 239 1.76 -4.16 -13.48
CA ALA A 239 2.25 -5.35 -14.16
C ALA A 239 2.85 -5.05 -15.56
N SER A 240 2.55 -3.89 -16.16
CA SER A 240 3.10 -3.45 -17.45
C SER A 240 4.55 -2.98 -17.36
N LEU A 241 5.03 -2.61 -16.17
CA LEU A 241 6.42 -2.22 -15.97
C LEU A 241 7.36 -3.41 -16.22
N PRO A 242 8.58 -3.17 -16.75
CA PRO A 242 9.51 -4.25 -17.08
C PRO A 242 9.82 -5.15 -15.88
N LEU A 243 9.88 -6.47 -16.11
CA LEU A 243 10.21 -7.42 -15.05
C LEU A 243 11.57 -7.14 -14.40
N ALA A 244 12.56 -6.67 -15.18
CA ALA A 244 13.86 -6.26 -14.67
C ALA A 244 13.75 -5.09 -13.67
N PHE A 245 12.87 -4.13 -13.93
CA PHE A 245 12.59 -3.03 -13.01
C PHE A 245 11.98 -3.56 -11.68
N HIS A 246 11.04 -4.49 -11.76
CA HIS A 246 10.46 -5.12 -10.56
C HIS A 246 11.49 -5.90 -9.72
N ILE A 247 12.40 -6.62 -10.36
CA ILE A 247 13.48 -7.35 -9.66
C ILE A 247 14.41 -6.35 -8.96
N LYS A 248 14.85 -5.31 -9.68
CA LYS A 248 15.71 -4.25 -9.15
C LYS A 248 15.06 -3.59 -7.92
N GLY A 249 13.82 -3.12 -8.05
CA GLY A 249 13.11 -2.46 -6.96
C GLY A 249 12.92 -3.36 -5.73
N LEU A 250 12.68 -4.67 -5.91
CA LEU A 250 12.63 -5.62 -4.80
C LEU A 250 13.99 -5.72 -4.08
N VAL A 251 15.07 -5.89 -4.84
CA VAL A 251 16.43 -6.02 -4.27
C VAL A 251 16.83 -4.74 -3.53
N GLU A 252 16.59 -3.57 -4.13
CA GLU A 252 16.88 -2.27 -3.51
C GLU A 252 16.08 -2.07 -2.22
N THR A 253 14.79 -2.35 -2.24
CA THR A 253 13.92 -2.24 -1.05
C THR A 253 14.43 -3.14 0.08
N LEU A 254 14.93 -4.33 -0.24
CA LEU A 254 15.50 -5.24 0.76
C LEU A 254 16.91 -4.82 1.23
N LYS A 255 17.70 -4.16 0.39
CA LYS A 255 19.00 -3.56 0.76
C LYS A 255 18.83 -2.41 1.76
N LEU A 256 17.71 -1.68 1.71
CA LEU A 256 17.42 -0.61 2.68
C LEU A 256 17.31 -1.13 4.12
N GLY A 257 16.87 -2.37 4.33
CA GLY A 257 16.75 -2.98 5.66
C GLY A 257 15.92 -2.11 6.61
N ASP A 258 16.46 -1.79 7.78
CA ASP A 258 15.77 -0.98 8.79
C ASP A 258 15.54 0.48 8.38
N LYS A 259 16.29 1.00 7.37
CA LYS A 259 16.10 2.35 6.85
C LYS A 259 14.70 2.54 6.25
N ILE A 260 14.00 1.46 5.91
CA ILE A 260 12.62 1.55 5.42
C ILE A 260 11.70 2.24 6.43
N ASN A 261 11.96 2.08 7.73
CA ASN A 261 11.17 2.73 8.77
C ASN A 261 11.41 4.25 8.77
N ASP A 262 12.67 4.68 8.62
CA ASP A 262 13.05 6.10 8.55
C ASP A 262 12.50 6.75 7.28
N ILE A 263 12.52 6.04 6.14
CA ILE A 263 11.92 6.51 4.89
C ILE A 263 10.42 6.73 5.07
N ASN A 264 9.69 5.75 5.62
CA ASN A 264 8.26 5.90 5.85
C ASN A 264 7.95 7.03 6.85
N GLU A 265 8.73 7.17 7.92
CA GLU A 265 8.58 8.29 8.86
C GLU A 265 8.77 9.64 8.16
N THR A 266 9.84 9.76 7.35
CA THR A 266 10.13 10.98 6.59
C THR A 266 8.99 11.31 5.62
N MET A 267 8.45 10.31 4.93
CA MET A 267 7.30 10.48 4.02
C MET A 267 6.05 10.95 4.77
N ILE A 268 5.76 10.41 5.97
CA ILE A 268 4.65 10.87 6.81
C ILE A 268 4.86 12.32 7.25
N VAL A 269 6.08 12.68 7.69
CA VAL A 269 6.40 14.05 8.10
C VAL A 269 6.23 15.04 6.94
N LEU A 270 6.72 14.70 5.75
CA LEU A 270 6.53 15.50 4.54
C LEU A 270 5.05 15.61 4.16
N TYR A 271 4.30 14.51 4.23
CA TYR A 271 2.86 14.51 3.99
C TYR A 271 2.12 15.45 4.93
N GLN A 272 2.40 15.42 6.23
CA GLN A 272 1.77 16.30 7.21
C GLN A 272 2.04 17.79 6.94
N ARG A 273 3.20 18.12 6.36
CA ARG A 273 3.56 19.48 5.94
C ARG A 273 2.97 19.87 4.58
N GLY A 274 2.40 18.90 3.85
CA GLY A 274 1.95 19.07 2.47
C GLY A 274 3.11 19.19 1.48
N ASP A 275 4.30 18.72 1.83
CA ASP A 275 5.53 18.86 1.03
C ASP A 275 5.66 17.74 -0.02
N THR A 276 4.64 17.58 -0.86
CA THR A 276 4.55 16.49 -1.85
C THR A 276 5.63 16.58 -2.92
N GLY A 277 6.12 17.78 -3.23
CA GLY A 277 7.22 18.00 -4.18
C GLY A 277 8.56 17.40 -3.72
N THR A 278 8.71 17.12 -2.43
CA THR A 278 9.94 16.51 -1.87
C THR A 278 9.96 14.98 -1.99
N PHE A 279 8.83 14.34 -2.28
CA PHE A 279 8.74 12.87 -2.32
C PHE A 279 9.71 12.25 -3.34
N TRP A 280 9.66 12.70 -4.60
CA TRP A 280 10.52 12.17 -5.65
C TRP A 280 12.03 12.48 -5.43
N PRO A 281 12.42 13.72 -5.12
CA PRO A 281 13.82 14.02 -4.78
C PRO A 281 14.36 13.21 -3.61
N LEU A 282 13.55 13.00 -2.56
CA LEU A 282 13.93 12.14 -1.44
C LEU A 282 14.15 10.69 -1.90
N LEU A 283 13.17 10.10 -2.59
CA LEU A 283 13.23 8.70 -3.05
C LEU A 283 14.45 8.45 -3.97
N ARG A 284 14.79 9.38 -4.85
CA ARG A 284 16.01 9.29 -5.66
C ARG A 284 17.27 9.37 -4.80
N SER A 285 17.32 10.27 -3.82
CA SER A 285 18.51 10.47 -2.98
C SER A 285 18.86 9.28 -2.08
N ILE A 286 17.87 8.45 -1.75
CA ILE A 286 18.03 7.25 -0.91
C ILE A 286 18.23 5.97 -1.74
N SER A 287 18.09 6.07 -3.07
CA SER A 287 18.28 4.94 -3.96
C SER A 287 19.71 4.40 -3.81
N PRO A 288 19.88 3.09 -3.58
CA PRO A 288 21.22 2.48 -3.54
C PRO A 288 21.96 2.56 -4.87
N ASP A 289 21.25 2.81 -5.97
CA ASP A 289 21.78 2.97 -7.32
C ASP A 289 21.59 4.42 -7.78
N GLU A 290 22.70 5.14 -7.96
CA GLU A 290 22.73 6.55 -8.35
C GLU A 290 22.32 6.78 -9.82
N ASP A 291 22.29 5.72 -10.65
CA ASP A 291 22.00 5.81 -12.09
C ASP A 291 20.55 5.39 -12.46
N ASP A 292 19.65 5.20 -11.49
CA ASP A 292 18.28 4.67 -11.73
C ASP A 292 17.23 5.71 -12.18
N ASP A 293 17.64 6.91 -12.61
CA ASP A 293 16.70 7.98 -12.99
C ASP A 293 15.68 7.54 -14.06
N ALA A 294 16.09 6.67 -14.99
CA ALA A 294 15.20 6.15 -16.02
C ALA A 294 14.11 5.21 -15.46
N GLY A 295 14.42 4.40 -14.44
CA GLY A 295 13.47 3.52 -13.78
C GLY A 295 12.40 4.32 -13.03
N TYR A 296 12.83 5.30 -12.24
CA TYR A 296 11.92 6.22 -11.54
C TYR A 296 11.03 7.01 -12.50
N ALA A 297 11.58 7.51 -13.62
CA ALA A 297 10.81 8.23 -14.62
C ALA A 297 9.73 7.35 -15.28
N GLU A 298 10.05 6.09 -15.61
CA GLU A 298 9.05 5.18 -16.19
C GLU A 298 7.99 4.77 -15.17
N PHE A 299 8.36 4.60 -13.90
CA PHE A 299 7.40 4.39 -12.82
C PHE A 299 6.47 5.60 -12.66
N ASP A 300 7.00 6.82 -12.56
CA ASP A 300 6.20 8.04 -12.46
C ASP A 300 5.25 8.19 -13.65
N ARG A 301 5.77 7.96 -14.86
CA ARG A 301 4.96 7.98 -16.09
C ARG A 301 3.82 6.97 -16.07
N THR A 302 4.09 5.74 -15.65
CA THR A 302 3.11 4.65 -15.69
C THR A 302 2.11 4.71 -14.54
N MET A 303 2.61 4.94 -13.33
CA MET A 303 1.84 4.85 -12.09
C MET A 303 1.25 6.18 -11.64
N ILE A 304 1.78 7.31 -12.11
CA ILE A 304 1.30 8.65 -11.74
C ILE A 304 0.70 9.35 -12.95
N THR A 305 1.50 9.84 -13.91
CA THR A 305 0.99 10.77 -14.94
C THR A 305 0.07 10.09 -15.97
N GLY A 306 0.35 8.85 -16.35
CA GLY A 306 -0.54 8.06 -17.21
C GLY A 306 -1.91 7.83 -16.58
N ARG A 307 -1.94 7.62 -15.25
CA ARG A 307 -3.16 7.46 -14.47
C ARG A 307 -3.88 8.79 -14.22
N ASN A 308 -3.14 9.89 -14.02
CA ASN A 308 -3.72 11.24 -13.88
C ASN A 308 -4.65 11.57 -15.04
N LYS A 309 -4.25 11.24 -16.27
CA LYS A 309 -5.07 11.48 -17.45
C LYS A 309 -6.42 10.76 -17.39
N VAL A 310 -6.40 9.48 -17.00
CA VAL A 310 -7.63 8.69 -16.82
C VAL A 310 -8.48 9.28 -15.69
N MET A 311 -7.85 9.58 -14.55
CA MET A 311 -8.52 10.16 -13.39
C MET A 311 -9.20 11.50 -13.72
N ALA A 312 -8.52 12.39 -14.44
CA ALA A 312 -9.07 13.68 -14.85
C ALA A 312 -10.28 13.51 -15.78
N ASP A 313 -10.19 12.61 -16.77
CA ASP A 313 -11.26 12.33 -17.72
C ASP A 313 -12.50 11.73 -17.00
N GLN A 314 -12.29 10.80 -16.06
CA GLN A 314 -13.38 10.18 -15.28
C GLN A 314 -13.96 11.13 -14.22
N ALA A 315 -13.15 12.03 -13.67
CA ALA A 315 -13.61 13.02 -12.70
C ALA A 315 -14.47 14.11 -13.35
N ALA A 316 -14.23 14.45 -14.62
CA ALA A 316 -14.88 15.56 -15.32
C ALA A 316 -16.44 15.56 -15.21
N PRO A 317 -17.18 14.48 -15.53
CA PRO A 317 -18.63 14.47 -15.41
C PRO A 317 -19.13 14.51 -13.96
N ILE A 318 -18.31 14.11 -12.98
CA ILE A 318 -18.67 14.16 -11.56
C ILE A 318 -18.45 15.57 -11.03
N LEU A 319 -17.30 16.17 -11.34
CA LEU A 319 -16.94 17.54 -10.94
C LEU A 319 -17.87 18.59 -11.57
N ALA A 320 -18.36 18.37 -12.79
CA ALA A 320 -19.36 19.25 -13.42
C ALA A 320 -20.71 19.32 -12.67
N LYS A 321 -21.02 18.34 -11.81
CA LYS A 321 -22.18 18.40 -10.90
C LYS A 321 -21.90 19.29 -9.68
N GLY A 322 -20.63 19.57 -9.40
CA GLY A 322 -20.13 20.35 -8.27
C GLY A 322 -20.25 19.62 -6.92
N ASN A 323 -19.75 20.29 -5.87
CA ASN A 323 -19.87 19.84 -4.48
C ASN A 323 -19.26 18.44 -4.21
N ALA A 324 -18.15 18.11 -4.87
CA ALA A 324 -17.44 16.86 -4.67
C ALA A 324 -16.19 17.03 -3.80
N PHE A 325 -15.80 15.98 -3.08
CA PHE A 325 -14.48 15.85 -2.46
C PHE A 325 -13.77 14.66 -3.09
N MET A 326 -12.74 14.94 -3.88
CA MET A 326 -11.93 13.98 -4.61
C MET A 326 -10.66 13.68 -3.83
N ALA A 327 -10.49 12.43 -3.43
CA ALA A 327 -9.36 11.93 -2.67
C ALA A 327 -8.54 10.96 -3.54
N VAL A 328 -7.29 11.33 -3.83
CA VAL A 328 -6.34 10.55 -4.64
C VAL A 328 -4.96 10.68 -4.03
N GLY A 329 -4.07 9.73 -4.30
CA GLY A 329 -2.71 9.72 -3.75
C GLY A 329 -1.99 11.04 -3.97
N ALA A 330 -1.30 11.52 -2.94
CA ALA A 330 -0.66 12.84 -2.92
C ALA A 330 0.36 13.06 -4.05
N MET A 331 0.93 11.97 -4.58
CA MET A 331 1.85 12.00 -5.74
C MET A 331 1.15 12.35 -7.06
N HIS A 332 -0.17 12.22 -7.15
CA HIS A 332 -0.93 12.60 -8.34
C HIS A 332 -1.14 14.12 -8.47
N LEU A 333 -0.84 14.90 -7.43
CA LEU A 333 -1.12 16.34 -7.37
C LEU A 333 -0.07 17.21 -8.08
N PRO A 334 1.24 17.08 -7.77
CA PRO A 334 2.25 18.03 -8.24
C PRO A 334 2.69 17.78 -9.68
N GLY A 335 3.41 18.76 -10.23
CA GLY A 335 4.05 18.70 -11.53
C GLY A 335 3.20 19.24 -12.69
N PRO A 336 3.81 19.41 -13.88
CA PRO A 336 3.11 19.90 -15.08
C PRO A 336 2.06 18.92 -15.61
N GLU A 337 2.19 17.64 -15.27
CA GLU A 337 1.25 16.54 -15.58
C GLU A 337 0.52 16.05 -14.32
N GLY A 338 0.54 16.86 -13.25
CA GLY A 338 -0.24 16.63 -12.03
C GLY A 338 -1.69 17.05 -12.20
N LEU A 339 -2.58 16.45 -11.40
CA LEU A 339 -4.02 16.72 -11.44
C LEU A 339 -4.36 18.18 -11.17
N VAL A 340 -3.56 18.91 -10.38
CA VAL A 340 -3.76 20.34 -10.16
C VAL A 340 -3.67 21.11 -11.48
N GLU A 341 -2.67 20.81 -12.31
CA GLU A 341 -2.52 21.42 -13.63
C GLU A 341 -3.56 20.91 -14.63
N ASP A 342 -3.89 19.62 -14.59
CA ASP A 342 -4.88 19.06 -15.51
C ASP A 342 -6.28 19.65 -15.28
N PHE A 343 -6.66 19.92 -14.04
CA PHE A 343 -7.91 20.63 -13.76
C PHE A 343 -7.85 22.12 -14.13
N ARG A 344 -6.70 22.79 -14.01
CA ARG A 344 -6.52 24.15 -14.57
C ARG A 344 -6.72 24.16 -16.08
N LYS A 345 -6.11 23.20 -16.80
CA LYS A 345 -6.29 23.03 -18.25
C LYS A 345 -7.74 22.71 -18.63
N ALA A 346 -8.48 22.02 -17.77
CA ALA A 346 -9.91 21.74 -17.92
C ALA A 346 -10.83 22.94 -17.60
N GLY A 347 -10.25 24.11 -17.28
CA GLY A 347 -10.96 25.37 -17.09
C GLY A 347 -11.44 25.62 -15.66
N TYR A 348 -10.94 24.89 -14.67
CA TYR A 348 -11.15 25.21 -13.26
C TYR A 348 -10.15 26.27 -12.78
N THR A 349 -10.61 27.17 -11.92
CA THR A 349 -9.73 27.91 -11.02
C THR A 349 -9.35 26.98 -9.87
N VAL A 350 -8.06 26.65 -9.75
CA VAL A 350 -7.55 25.72 -8.75
C VAL A 350 -6.63 26.45 -7.77
N THR A 351 -7.04 26.52 -6.50
CA THR A 351 -6.34 27.24 -5.43
C THR A 351 -5.99 26.32 -4.27
N ALA A 352 -4.78 26.43 -3.73
CA ALA A 352 -4.39 25.71 -2.52
C ALA A 352 -5.23 26.22 -1.33
N VAL A 353 -5.52 25.32 -0.38
CA VAL A 353 -6.24 25.62 0.85
C VAL A 353 -5.38 25.14 2.01
N ASP A 354 -5.10 26.06 2.94
CA ASP A 354 -4.29 25.82 4.15
C ASP A 354 -5.12 25.20 5.29
#